data_AF-A0A1F8QKA9-F1
#
_entry.id   AF-A0A1F8QKA9-F1
#
_cell.length_a   1.000
_cell.length_b   1.000
_cell.length_c   1.000
_cell.angle_alpha   90.00
_cell.angle_beta   90.00
_cell.angle_gamma   90.00
#
_symmetry.space_group_name_H-M   'P 1'
#
loop_
_entity.id
_entity.type
_entity.pdbx_description
1 polymer ?
#
loop_
_entity_poly.entity_id
_entity_poly.type
_entity_poly.pdbx_seq_one_letter_code
_entity_poly.pdbx_strand_id
1 'polypeptide(L)'
;MARREEQVSTKSLIDKLGIKPESRVSVLGIKDEEFWKQLKSRTAEISNGRLKRESDAIFFAANSDRELAKLSRLKEYLKSNGAIGVVSLKGKQARIKDVHVIAAAINAGLVDNKVVSFSETHTALRLVIPLAQRG
;
A
#
# COMPACT_ATOMS: atom_id res chain seq x y z
N MET A 1 -19.06 -1.63 -26.95
CA MET A 1 -18.01 -1.66 -25.91
C MET A 1 -18.14 -0.38 -25.09
N ALA A 2 -18.91 -0.38 -24.00
CA ALA A 2 -19.07 0.82 -23.19
C ALA A 2 -17.75 1.12 -22.46
N ARG A 3 -17.12 2.27 -22.76
CA ARG A 3 -16.11 2.86 -21.87
C ARG A 3 -16.81 3.05 -20.53
N ARG A 4 -16.40 2.32 -19.50
CA ARG A 4 -16.76 2.69 -18.12
C ARG A 4 -16.22 4.09 -17.92
N GLU A 5 -17.11 5.06 -17.78
CA GLU A 5 -16.76 6.40 -17.33
C GLU A 5 -16.13 6.25 -15.95
N GLU A 6 -14.81 6.38 -15.92
CA GLU A 6 -14.03 6.38 -14.70
C GLU A 6 -14.44 7.64 -13.94
N GLN A 7 -15.30 7.49 -12.93
CA GLN A 7 -15.59 8.57 -11.99
C GLN A 7 -14.25 9.05 -11.41
N VAL A 8 -13.76 10.19 -11.92
CA VAL A 8 -12.51 10.79 -11.46
C VAL A 8 -12.74 11.29 -10.05
N SER A 9 -12.35 10.46 -9.09
CA SER A 9 -12.40 10.81 -7.68
C SER A 9 -11.47 12.00 -7.43
N THR A 10 -12.04 13.12 -6.97
CA THR A 10 -11.35 14.36 -6.56
C THR A 10 -10.42 14.18 -5.35
N LYS A 11 -10.46 13.01 -4.71
CA LYS A 11 -9.61 12.68 -3.56
C LYS A 11 -8.16 12.48 -4.00
N SER A 12 -7.22 13.02 -3.24
CA SER A 12 -5.79 12.79 -3.44
C SER A 12 -5.43 11.31 -3.27
N LEU A 13 -4.26 10.90 -3.74
CA LEU A 13 -3.76 9.54 -3.54
C LEU A 13 -3.70 9.19 -2.04
N ILE A 14 -3.19 10.12 -1.24
CA ILE A 14 -3.05 9.97 0.21
C ILE A 14 -4.41 9.80 0.91
N ASP A 15 -5.44 10.51 0.46
CA ASP A 15 -6.81 10.34 0.99
C ASP A 15 -7.40 8.99 0.61
N LYS A 16 -7.19 8.55 -0.63
CA LYS A 16 -7.65 7.23 -1.10
C LYS A 16 -7.01 6.09 -0.31
N LEU A 17 -5.76 6.29 0.13
CA LEU A 17 -4.97 5.42 0.99
C LEU A 17 -5.27 5.60 2.48
N GLY A 18 -6.18 6.51 2.87
CA GLY A 18 -6.66 6.65 4.24
C GLY A 18 -5.59 7.09 5.24
N ILE A 19 -4.57 7.83 4.80
CA ILE A 19 -3.54 8.38 5.69
C ILE A 19 -4.07 9.65 6.34
N LYS A 20 -4.03 9.67 7.67
CA LYS A 20 -4.46 10.81 8.48
C LYS A 20 -3.25 11.62 8.96
N PRO A 21 -3.44 12.87 9.43
CA PRO A 21 -2.34 13.69 9.94
C PRO A 21 -1.50 13.05 11.05
N GLU A 22 -2.14 12.26 11.92
CA GLU A 22 -1.54 11.54 13.03
C GLU A 22 -0.97 10.16 12.65
N SER A 23 -1.12 9.73 11.39
CA SER A 23 -0.71 8.39 10.97
C SER A 23 0.81 8.21 11.03
N ARG A 24 1.26 7.17 11.71
CA ARG A 24 2.65 6.70 11.63
C ARG A 24 2.83 5.88 10.36
N VAL A 25 3.69 6.35 9.47
CA VAL A 25 3.89 5.75 8.14
C VAL A 25 5.32 5.25 7.96
N SER A 26 5.48 3.98 7.61
CA SER A 26 6.77 3.44 7.15
C SER A 26 6.76 3.30 5.63
N VAL A 27 7.83 3.73 4.95
CA VAL A 27 7.95 3.68 3.48
C VAL A 27 9.20 2.91 3.10
N LEU A 28 9.06 1.90 2.26
CA LEU A 28 10.12 0.99 1.84
C LEU A 28 10.22 0.95 0.31
N GLY A 29 11.31 1.49 -0.23
CA GLY A 29 11.67 1.35 -1.64
C GLY A 29 10.89 2.22 -2.63
N ILE A 30 10.06 3.15 -2.16
CA ILE A 30 9.28 4.06 -3.01
C ILE A 30 10.10 5.29 -3.37
N LYS A 31 10.18 5.60 -4.66
CA LYS A 31 10.93 6.75 -5.21
C LYS A 31 10.05 7.84 -5.82
N ASP A 32 8.73 7.64 -5.87
CA ASP A 32 7.78 8.56 -6.50
C ASP A 32 7.72 9.90 -5.74
N GLU A 33 8.14 10.97 -6.40
CA GLU A 33 8.30 12.30 -5.78
C GLU A 33 6.96 12.93 -5.38
N GLU A 34 5.93 12.74 -6.19
CA GLU A 34 4.60 13.30 -5.93
C GLU A 34 3.94 12.60 -4.73
N PHE A 35 4.08 11.28 -4.62
CA PHE A 35 3.70 10.55 -3.42
C PHE A 35 4.44 11.09 -2.18
N TRP A 36 5.76 11.31 -2.26
CA TRP A 36 6.53 11.85 -1.13
C TRP A 36 6.08 13.25 -0.75
N LYS A 37 5.78 14.11 -1.73
CA LYS A 37 5.26 15.46 -1.50
C LYS A 37 3.92 15.42 -0.78
N GLN A 38 2.97 14.63 -1.26
CA GLN A 38 1.65 14.50 -0.62
C GLN A 38 1.73 13.83 0.75
N LEU A 39 2.63 12.86 0.94
CA LEU A 39 2.79 12.18 2.23
C LEU A 39 3.36 13.16 3.29
N LYS A 40 4.40 13.91 2.93
CA LYS A 40 5.03 14.91 3.82
C LYS A 40 4.11 16.07 4.15
N SER A 41 3.21 16.46 3.25
CA SER A 41 2.20 17.47 3.55
C SER A 41 1.08 16.95 4.45
N ARG A 42 0.84 15.62 4.46
CA ARG A 42 -0.19 14.99 5.28
C ARG A 42 0.25 14.75 6.71
N THR A 43 1.40 14.13 6.94
CA THR A 43 1.85 13.71 8.28
C THR A 43 3.34 13.93 8.49
N ALA A 44 3.74 14.22 9.73
CA ALA A 44 5.13 14.33 10.13
C ALA A 44 5.76 12.98 10.55
N GLU A 45 4.95 11.96 10.86
CA GLU A 45 5.42 10.69 11.43
C GLU A 45 5.83 9.67 10.36
N ILE A 46 6.82 10.04 9.54
CA ILE A 46 7.27 9.22 8.40
C ILE A 46 8.63 8.56 8.71
N SER A 47 8.75 7.26 8.43
CA SER A 47 10.02 6.54 8.43
C SER A 47 10.36 6.08 7.01
N ASN A 48 11.53 6.48 6.50
CA ASN A 48 12.02 6.06 5.19
C ASN A 48 13.06 4.94 5.35
N GLY A 49 12.84 3.81 4.67
CA GLY A 49 13.76 2.68 4.63
C GLY A 49 13.81 1.84 5.91
N ARG A 50 13.02 2.19 6.94
CA ARG A 50 12.94 1.46 8.20
C ARG A 50 11.48 1.22 8.58
N LEU A 51 11.24 0.10 9.25
CA LEU A 51 9.93 -0.24 9.80
C LEU A 51 9.84 0.29 11.24
N LYS A 52 8.79 1.07 11.52
CA LYS A 52 8.40 1.43 12.88
C LYS A 52 7.28 0.51 13.37
N ARG A 53 7.35 0.06 14.62
CA ARG A 53 6.24 -0.67 15.26
C ARG A 53 5.02 0.24 15.39
N GLU A 54 3.84 -0.35 15.48
CA GLU A 54 2.57 0.37 15.53
C GLU A 54 2.40 1.33 14.35
N SER A 55 2.80 0.92 13.14
CA SER A 55 2.56 1.70 11.92
C SER A 55 1.06 1.66 11.57
N ASP A 56 0.48 2.82 11.29
CA ASP A 56 -0.86 2.94 10.72
C ASP A 56 -0.85 2.56 9.23
N ALA A 57 0.25 2.85 8.53
CA ALA A 57 0.47 2.42 7.16
C ALA A 57 1.93 2.03 6.88
N ILE A 58 2.11 1.00 6.05
CA ILE A 58 3.41 0.61 5.50
C ILE A 58 3.30 0.62 3.98
N PHE A 59 4.05 1.48 3.30
CA PHE A 59 4.16 1.45 1.83
C PHE A 59 5.38 0.65 1.42
N PHE A 60 5.18 -0.36 0.58
CA PHE A 60 6.21 -1.32 0.19
C PHE A 60 6.27 -1.47 -1.32
N ALA A 61 7.39 -1.07 -1.92
CA ALA A 61 7.66 -1.33 -3.32
C ALA A 61 7.97 -2.82 -3.53
N ALA A 62 7.23 -3.47 -4.43
CA ALA A 62 7.45 -4.87 -4.79
C ALA A 62 7.62 -5.02 -6.31
N ASN A 63 8.70 -5.70 -6.70
CA ASN A 63 9.06 -5.92 -8.11
C ASN A 63 9.15 -7.41 -8.49
N SER A 64 8.96 -8.32 -7.53
CA SER A 64 8.97 -9.77 -7.76
C SER A 64 8.14 -10.52 -6.72
N ASP A 65 7.69 -11.73 -7.06
CA ASP A 65 6.91 -12.57 -6.15
C ASP A 65 7.72 -12.93 -4.88
N ARG A 66 9.05 -13.09 -5.01
CA ARG A 66 9.93 -13.36 -3.86
C ARG A 66 9.90 -12.23 -2.83
N GLU A 67 9.76 -10.99 -3.27
CA GLU A 67 9.68 -9.84 -2.35
C GLU A 67 8.38 -9.84 -1.54
N LEU A 68 7.29 -10.41 -2.07
CA LEU A 68 6.01 -10.51 -1.38
C LEU A 68 6.04 -11.43 -0.16
N ALA A 69 7.02 -12.34 -0.06
CA ALA A 69 7.25 -13.14 1.15
C ALA A 69 7.53 -12.27 2.39
N LYS A 70 7.91 -10.99 2.21
CA LYS A 70 8.11 -10.04 3.31
C LYS A 70 6.80 -9.62 3.99
N LEU A 71 5.63 -9.83 3.38
CA LEU A 71 4.33 -9.37 3.90
C LEU A 71 4.05 -9.85 5.33
N SER A 72 4.38 -11.10 5.66
CA SER A 72 4.21 -11.64 7.03
C SER A 72 5.01 -10.84 8.04
N ARG A 73 6.26 -10.49 7.71
CA ARG A 73 7.09 -9.62 8.56
C ARG A 73 6.56 -8.20 8.63
N LEU A 74 6.09 -7.62 7.52
CA LEU A 74 5.55 -6.25 7.51
C LEU A 74 4.31 -6.15 8.42
N LYS A 75 3.45 -7.18 8.42
CA LYS A 75 2.27 -7.27 9.27
C LYS A 75 2.61 -7.15 10.76
N GLU A 76 3.73 -7.68 11.23
CA GLU A 76 4.17 -7.59 12.64
C GLU A 76 4.47 -6.16 13.11
N TYR A 77 4.63 -5.22 12.19
CA TYR A 77 4.85 -3.80 12.49
C TYR A 77 3.58 -2.95 12.36
N LEU A 78 2.46 -3.54 11.91
CA LEU A 78 1.19 -2.83 11.80
C LEU A 78 0.45 -2.79 13.12
N LYS A 79 -0.29 -1.69 13.34
CA LYS A 79 -1.44 -1.71 14.26
C LYS A 79 -2.49 -2.71 13.77
N SER A 80 -3.36 -3.18 14.66
CA SER A 80 -4.46 -4.10 14.32
C SER A 80 -5.36 -3.56 13.18
N ASN A 81 -5.58 -2.25 13.13
CA ASN A 81 -6.37 -1.57 12.10
C ASN A 81 -5.52 -0.89 11.00
N GLY A 82 -4.21 -1.15 10.98
CA GLY A 82 -3.28 -0.61 10.00
C GLY A 82 -3.38 -1.28 8.63
N ALA A 83 -2.59 -0.78 7.68
CA ALA A 83 -2.57 -1.33 6.33
C ALA A 83 -1.17 -1.36 5.70
N ILE A 84 -0.95 -2.32 4.80
CA ILE A 84 0.18 -2.32 3.87
C ILE A 84 -0.30 -1.88 2.49
N GLY A 85 0.33 -0.86 1.91
CA GLY A 85 0.19 -0.53 0.50
C GLY A 85 1.32 -1.17 -0.31
N VAL A 86 1.04 -2.27 -1.00
CA VAL A 86 1.99 -2.87 -1.93
C VAL A 86 1.96 -2.08 -3.23
N VAL A 87 3.06 -1.42 -3.56
CA VAL A 87 3.20 -0.59 -4.76
C VAL A 87 4.03 -1.35 -5.79
N SER A 88 3.49 -1.51 -6.99
CA SER A 88 4.14 -2.26 -8.07
C SER A 88 3.89 -1.64 -9.43
N LEU A 89 4.76 -1.94 -10.39
CA LEU A 89 4.57 -1.53 -11.78
C LEU A 89 3.23 -2.07 -12.33
N LYS A 90 2.55 -1.27 -13.15
CA LYS A 90 1.31 -1.65 -13.82
C LYS A 90 1.47 -1.68 -15.35
N GLY A 91 0.46 -2.22 -16.03
CA GLY A 91 0.44 -2.28 -17.50
C GLY A 91 1.52 -3.21 -18.06
N LYS A 92 2.09 -2.86 -19.22
CA LYS A 92 3.07 -3.70 -19.94
C LYS A 92 4.38 -3.93 -19.17
N GLN A 93 4.69 -3.08 -18.20
CA GLN A 93 5.91 -3.17 -17.37
C GLN A 93 5.69 -3.95 -16.08
N ALA A 94 4.45 -4.42 -15.82
CA ALA A 94 4.14 -5.18 -14.60
C ALA A 94 5.00 -6.45 -14.51
N ARG A 95 5.73 -6.56 -13.40
CA ARG A 95 6.59 -7.74 -13.10
C ARG A 95 5.91 -8.73 -12.18
N ILE A 96 4.89 -8.28 -11.46
CA ILE A 96 4.00 -9.07 -10.61
C ILE A 96 2.57 -8.73 -10.98
N LYS A 97 1.66 -9.69 -10.80
CA LYS A 97 0.22 -9.49 -11.02
C LYS A 97 -0.48 -9.30 -9.68
N ASP A 98 -1.60 -8.60 -9.69
CA ASP A 98 -2.43 -8.41 -8.49
C ASP A 98 -2.80 -9.75 -7.83
N VAL A 99 -3.08 -10.79 -8.62
CA VAL A 99 -3.36 -12.15 -8.11
C VAL A 99 -2.20 -12.74 -7.30
N HIS A 100 -0.95 -12.42 -7.62
CA HIS A 100 0.20 -12.86 -6.83
C HIS A 100 0.29 -12.10 -5.51
N VAL A 101 -0.01 -10.79 -5.54
CA VAL A 101 -0.08 -9.96 -4.33
C VAL A 101 -1.18 -10.44 -3.39
N ILE A 102 -2.36 -10.72 -3.91
CA ILE A 102 -3.51 -11.24 -3.13
C ILE A 102 -3.17 -12.61 -2.54
N ALA A 103 -2.61 -13.54 -3.33
CA ALA A 103 -2.21 -14.85 -2.82
C ALA A 103 -1.17 -14.74 -1.70
N ALA A 104 -0.16 -13.87 -1.85
CA ALA A 104 0.84 -13.62 -0.81
C ALA A 104 0.25 -12.94 0.43
N ALA A 105 -0.73 -12.04 0.24
CA ALA A 105 -1.45 -11.40 1.33
C ALA A 105 -2.21 -12.43 2.18
N ILE A 106 -2.97 -13.33 1.54
CA ILE A 106 -3.71 -14.40 2.20
C ILE A 106 -2.76 -15.30 3.00
N ASN A 107 -1.63 -15.69 2.40
CA ASN A 107 -0.61 -16.49 3.08
C ASN A 107 0.03 -15.77 4.30
N ALA A 108 0.07 -14.43 4.28
CA ALA A 108 0.50 -13.61 5.42
C ALA A 108 -0.62 -13.36 6.45
N GLY A 109 -1.83 -13.86 6.23
CA GLY A 109 -3.01 -13.56 7.05
C GLY A 109 -3.46 -12.11 6.94
N LEU A 110 -3.44 -11.58 5.71
CA LEU A 110 -3.96 -10.28 5.31
C LEU A 110 -5.02 -10.49 4.22
N VAL A 111 -5.84 -9.48 3.97
CA VAL A 111 -6.78 -9.42 2.84
C VAL A 111 -6.64 -8.10 2.12
N ASP A 112 -6.81 -8.08 0.80
CA ASP A 112 -6.94 -6.83 0.06
C ASP A 112 -8.33 -6.23 0.28
N ASN A 113 -8.41 -4.90 0.31
CA ASN A 113 -9.69 -4.20 0.37
C ASN A 113 -9.83 -3.08 -0.65
N LYS A 114 -8.74 -2.75 -1.35
CA LYS A 114 -8.72 -1.69 -2.35
C LYS A 114 -7.51 -1.84 -3.26
N VAL A 115 -7.72 -1.53 -4.53
CA VAL A 115 -6.67 -1.21 -5.49
C VAL A 115 -6.80 0.27 -5.90
N VAL A 116 -5.68 0.98 -6.01
CA VAL A 116 -5.66 2.38 -6.46
C VAL A 116 -4.58 2.60 -7.50
N SER A 117 -4.85 3.44 -8.50
CA SER A 117 -3.79 3.99 -9.33
C SER A 117 -2.86 4.84 -8.46
N PHE A 118 -1.60 4.43 -8.33
CA PHE A 118 -0.61 5.10 -7.49
C PHE A 118 0.07 6.24 -8.25
N SER A 119 0.54 5.94 -9.47
CA SER A 119 1.08 6.93 -10.40
C SER A 119 0.81 6.47 -11.84
N GLU A 120 1.38 7.15 -12.83
CA GLU A 120 1.27 6.73 -14.24
C GLU A 120 1.81 5.31 -14.44
N THR A 121 2.88 4.95 -13.74
CA THR A 121 3.61 3.68 -13.92
C THR A 121 3.31 2.64 -12.84
N HIS A 122 2.69 3.03 -11.72
CA HIS A 122 2.46 2.14 -10.58
C HIS A 122 0.99 2.03 -10.17
N THR A 123 0.63 0.86 -9.65
CA THR A 123 -0.60 0.62 -8.90
C THR A 123 -0.26 0.35 -7.43
N ALA A 124 -1.23 0.48 -6.54
CA ALA A 124 -1.09 0.07 -5.15
C ALA A 124 -2.28 -0.79 -4.69
N LEU A 125 -2.00 -2.00 -4.19
CA LEU A 125 -2.96 -2.81 -3.45
C LEU A 125 -2.86 -2.51 -1.96
N ARG A 126 -4.00 -2.17 -1.35
CA ARG A 126 -4.12 -1.98 0.09
C ARG A 126 -4.53 -3.31 0.73
N LEU A 127 -3.64 -3.81 1.58
CA LEU A 127 -3.79 -5.02 2.36
C LEU A 127 -4.01 -4.65 3.83
N VAL A 128 -4.92 -5.35 4.49
CA VAL A 128 -5.28 -5.10 5.89
C VAL A 128 -5.38 -6.42 6.65
N ILE A 129 -5.24 -6.36 7.97
CA ILE A 129 -5.62 -7.48 8.84
C ILE A 129 -7.15 -7.65 8.74
N PRO A 130 -7.67 -8.88 8.53
CA PRO A 130 -9.11 -9.14 8.48
C PRO A 130 -9.82 -8.64 9.73
N LEU A 131 -11.04 -8.09 9.59
CA LEU A 131 -11.79 -7.54 10.72
C LEU A 131 -11.95 -8.55 11.87
N ALA A 132 -12.23 -9.82 11.56
CA ALA A 132 -12.37 -10.90 12.53
C ALA A 132 -11.07 -11.25 13.29
N GLN A 133 -9.91 -10.75 12.84
CA GLN A 133 -8.60 -10.95 13.44
C GLN A 133 -8.05 -9.68 14.09
N ARG A 134 -8.83 -8.58 14.10
CA ARG A 134 -8.48 -7.38 14.85
C ARG A 134 -8.96 -7.58 16.28
N GLY A 135 -8.06 -7.37 17.24
CA GLY A 135 -8.42 -7.31 18.66
C GLY A 135 -9.37 -6.16 18.97
#